data_AF-A0A496VPQ7-F1
#
_entry.id   AF-A0A496VPQ7-F1
#
_cell.length_a   1.000
_cell.length_b   1.000
_cell.length_c   1.000
_cell.angle_alpha   90.00
_cell.angle_beta   90.00
_cell.angle_gamma   90.00
#
_symmetry.space_group_name_H-M   'P 1'
#
loop_
_entity.id
_entity.type
_entity.pdbx_description
1 polymer ?
#
loop_
_entity_poly.entity_id
_entity_poly.type
_entity_poly.pdbx_seq_one_letter_code
_entity_poly.pdbx_strand_id
1 'polypeptide(L)'
;MTILQRQFINDTKGIPIGVILPLDEYRWIEPILKQYTQIPSCHTDKLKQMERAVDDTRFMTDLHEVMSDFAEVDAEWWEAKR
;
A
#
# COMPACT_ATOMS: atom_id res chain seq x y z
N MET A 1 15.62 -37.21 15.11
CA MET A 1 14.66 -36.11 14.90
C MET A 1 15.42 -34.90 14.40
N THR A 2 15.11 -34.43 13.19
CA THR A 2 15.69 -33.21 12.64
C THR A 2 14.97 -32.02 13.27
N ILE A 3 15.66 -31.30 14.15
CA ILE A 3 15.19 -30.02 14.67
C ILE A 3 15.27 -29.05 13.49
N LEU A 4 14.13 -28.64 12.94
CA LEU A 4 14.11 -27.57 11.95
C LEU A 4 14.71 -26.34 12.63
N GLN A 5 15.77 -25.77 12.05
CA GLN A 5 16.30 -24.48 12.49
C GLN A 5 15.61 -23.35 11.73
N ARG A 6 15.63 -22.14 12.29
CA ARG A 6 15.17 -20.93 11.60
C ARG A 6 15.87 -20.78 10.24
N GLN A 7 15.12 -20.46 9.20
CA GLN A 7 15.65 -20.24 7.85
C GLN A 7 15.25 -18.86 7.35
N PHE A 8 16.19 -18.11 6.79
CA PHE A 8 15.91 -16.81 6.20
C PHE A 8 15.68 -16.95 4.70
N ILE A 9 14.67 -16.26 4.20
CA ILE A 9 14.37 -16.15 2.77
C ILE A 9 14.92 -14.80 2.32
N ASN A 10 15.83 -14.82 1.34
CA ASN A 10 16.42 -13.63 0.77
C ASN A 10 15.90 -13.37 -0.66
N ASP A 11 15.89 -12.11 -1.08
CA ASP A 11 15.60 -11.73 -2.47
C ASP A 11 16.80 -12.00 -3.41
N THR A 12 16.65 -11.64 -4.69
CA THR A 12 17.71 -11.80 -5.70
C THR A 12 18.94 -10.93 -5.46
N LYS A 13 18.86 -9.96 -4.55
CA LYS A 13 19.96 -9.07 -4.12
C LYS A 13 20.55 -9.51 -2.78
N GLY A 14 20.06 -10.60 -2.18
CA GLY A 14 20.51 -11.10 -0.88
C GLY A 14 19.88 -10.39 0.32
N ILE A 15 18.83 -9.58 0.12
CA ILE A 15 18.13 -8.87 1.20
C ILE A 15 17.12 -9.83 1.86
N PRO A 16 17.10 -9.97 3.19
CA PRO A 16 16.14 -10.83 3.87
C PRO A 16 14.72 -10.27 3.76
N ILE A 17 13.82 -11.05 3.16
CA ILE A 17 12.41 -10.71 2.94
C ILE A 17 11.46 -11.58 3.77
N GLY A 18 11.96 -12.64 4.39
CA GLY A 18 11.13 -13.51 5.23
C GLY A 18 11.95 -14.46 6.09
N VAL A 19 11.27 -15.11 7.04
CA VAL A 19 11.85 -16.15 7.90
C VAL A 19 10.86 -17.30 8.06
N ILE A 20 11.36 -18.54 7.93
CA ILE A 20 10.65 -19.77 8.28
C ILE A 20 11.07 -20.13 9.69
N LEU A 21 10.10 -20.22 10.59
CA LEU A 21 10.32 -20.55 12.00
C LEU A 21 9.80 -21.96 12.32
N PRO A 22 10.45 -22.66 13.26
CA PRO A 22 9.89 -23.84 13.88
C PRO A 22 8.54 -23.52 14.54
N LEU A 23 7.64 -24.49 14.58
CA LEU A 23 6.28 -24.28 15.09
C LEU A 23 6.27 -23.76 16.54
N ASP A 24 7.17 -24.26 17.37
CA ASP A 24 7.27 -23.82 18.77
C ASP A 24 7.68 -22.35 18.85
N GLU A 25 8.67 -21.91 18.07
CA GLU A 25 9.09 -20.50 17.99
C GLU A 25 7.99 -19.60 17.42
N TYR A 26 7.27 -20.07 16.39
CA TYR A 26 6.16 -19.33 15.79
C TYR A 26 5.05 -19.05 16.81
N ARG A 27 4.70 -20.02 17.65
CA ARG A 27 3.65 -19.86 18.68
C ARG A 27 3.93 -18.73 19.66
N TRP A 28 5.20 -18.45 19.96
CA TRP A 28 5.58 -17.35 20.85
C TRP A 28 5.36 -15.97 20.22
N ILE A 29 5.54 -15.85 18.89
CA ILE A 29 5.47 -14.57 18.18
C ILE A 29 4.14 -14.36 17.45
N GLU A 30 3.36 -15.42 17.23
CA GLU A 30 2.06 -15.38 16.55
C GLU A 30 1.12 -14.29 17.11
N PRO A 31 0.98 -14.10 18.44
CA PRO A 31 0.12 -13.04 18.98
C PRO A 31 0.59 -11.64 18.59
N ILE A 32 1.91 -11.42 18.56
CA ILE A 32 2.52 -10.14 18.19
C ILE A 32 2.30 -9.89 16.70
N LEU A 33 2.55 -10.88 15.84
CA LEU A 33 2.32 -10.79 14.39
C LEU A 33 0.84 -10.50 14.05
N LYS A 34 -0.09 -11.09 14.80
CA LYS A 34 -1.53 -10.82 14.64
C LYS A 34 -1.90 -9.39 15.04
N GLN A 35 -1.26 -8.82 16.06
CA GLN A 35 -1.46 -7.41 16.41
C GLN A 35 -0.93 -6.46 15.34
N TYR A 36 0.25 -6.74 14.76
CA TYR A 36 0.82 -5.92 13.69
C TYR A 36 0.01 -5.99 12.39
N THR A 37 -0.64 -7.11 12.08
CA THR A 37 -1.54 -7.24 10.91
C THR A 37 -2.90 -6.59 11.12
N GLN A 38 -3.26 -6.26 12.37
CA GLN A 38 -4.46 -5.50 12.73
C GLN A 38 -4.21 -3.98 12.75
N ILE A 39 -2.98 -3.52 12.51
CA ILE A 39 -2.73 -2.09 12.27
C ILE A 39 -3.53 -1.73 11.02
N PRO A 40 -4.42 -0.72 11.07
CA PRO A 40 -5.21 -0.29 9.92
C PRO A 40 -4.26 -0.10 8.75
N SER A 41 -4.49 -0.86 7.68
CA SER A 41 -3.67 -0.66 6.50
C SER A 41 -3.92 0.78 6.08
N CYS A 42 -2.85 1.56 5.94
CA CYS A 42 -2.90 2.93 5.40
C CYS A 42 -3.74 2.98 4.10
N HIS A 43 -3.86 1.86 3.38
CA HIS A 43 -4.70 1.73 2.19
C HIS A 43 -6.20 1.65 2.50
N THR A 44 -6.62 0.92 3.54
CA THR A 44 -8.04 0.88 3.94
C THR A 44 -8.55 2.24 4.43
N ASP A 45 -7.69 3.04 5.05
CA ASP A 45 -8.05 4.39 5.49
C ASP A 45 -8.09 5.37 4.31
N LYS A 46 -7.19 5.21 3.33
CA LYS A 46 -7.24 5.98 2.07
C LYS A 46 -8.51 5.72 1.27
N LEU A 47 -8.97 4.47 1.15
CA LEU A 47 -10.20 4.17 0.42
C LEU A 47 -11.42 4.84 1.06
N LYS A 48 -11.51 4.82 2.39
CA LYS A 48 -12.58 5.52 3.13
C LYS A 48 -12.48 7.04 3.00
N GLN A 49 -11.26 7.58 2.95
CA GLN A 49 -11.06 9.01 2.71
C GLN A 49 -11.48 9.40 1.29
N MET A 50 -11.16 8.57 0.28
CA MET A 50 -11.60 8.78 -1.10
C MET A 50 -13.12 8.70 -1.24
N GLU A 51 -13.77 7.75 -0.57
CA GLU A 51 -15.23 7.63 -0.56
C GLU A 51 -15.90 8.90 0.00
N ARG A 52 -15.34 9.47 1.07
CA ARG A 52 -15.84 10.71 1.68
C ARG A 52 -15.49 11.97 0.90
N ALA A 53 -14.46 11.93 0.05
CA ALA A 53 -14.00 13.09 -0.69
C ALA A 53 -15.04 13.57 -1.71
N VAL A 54 -15.90 12.67 -2.20
CA VAL A 54 -17.02 13.01 -3.10
C VAL A 54 -18.04 13.93 -2.43
N ASP A 55 -18.22 13.80 -1.11
CA ASP A 55 -19.16 14.64 -0.34
C ASP A 55 -18.52 15.95 0.14
N ASP A 56 -17.19 16.10 0.02
CA ASP A 56 -16.48 17.31 0.39
C ASP A 56 -16.48 18.32 -0.77
N THR A 57 -17.29 19.37 -0.62
CA THR A 57 -17.45 20.42 -1.64
C THR A 57 -16.14 21.15 -1.95
N ARG A 58 -15.24 21.31 -0.97
CA ARG A 58 -13.95 21.98 -1.21
C ARG A 58 -13.05 21.09 -2.06
N PHE A 59 -12.95 19.81 -1.69
CA PHE A 59 -12.20 18.83 -2.46
C PHE A 59 -12.69 18.73 -3.92
N MET A 60 -14.01 18.69 -4.14
CA MET A 60 -14.57 18.61 -5.48
C MET A 60 -14.35 19.88 -6.31
N THR A 61 -14.32 21.06 -5.66
CA THR A 61 -14.01 22.32 -6.32
C THR A 61 -12.55 22.36 -6.76
N ASP A 62 -11.63 22.03 -5.85
CA ASP A 62 -10.20 21.97 -6.14
C ASP A 62 -9.90 20.90 -7.22
N LEU A 63 -10.57 19.74 -7.15
CA LEU A 63 -10.44 18.68 -8.17
C LEU A 63 -10.90 19.17 -9.55
N HIS A 64 -12.01 19.90 -9.63
CA HIS A 64 -12.51 20.44 -10.88
C HIS A 64 -11.53 21.45 -11.50
N GLU A 65 -10.95 22.34 -10.68
CA GLU A 65 -9.94 23.30 -11.12
C GLU A 65 -8.72 22.58 -11.70
N VAL A 66 -8.13 21.64 -10.95
CA VAL A 66 -6.97 20.86 -11.41
C VAL A 66 -7.27 20.06 -12.68
N MET A 67 -8.44 19.45 -12.79
CA MET A 67 -8.83 18.71 -13.99
C MET A 67 -9.03 19.63 -15.20
N SER A 68 -9.44 20.88 -14.97
CA SER A 68 -9.59 21.89 -16.02
C SER A 68 -8.22 22.36 -16.51
N ASP A 69 -7.29 22.67 -15.60
CA ASP A 69 -5.90 23.00 -15.93
C ASP A 69 -5.21 21.84 -16.68
N PHE A 70 -5.46 20.61 -16.24
CA PHE A 70 -4.93 19.43 -16.91
C PHE A 70 -5.53 19.24 -18.31
N ALA A 71 -6.80 19.56 -18.53
CA ALA A 71 -7.43 19.43 -19.85
C ALA A 71 -6.79 20.38 -20.88
N GLU A 72 -6.37 21.58 -20.46
CA GLU A 72 -5.62 22.50 -21.34
C GLU A 72 -4.27 21.91 -21.74
N VAL A 73 -3.53 21.34 -20.78
CA VAL A 73 -2.24 20.69 -21.06
C VAL A 73 -2.40 19.41 -21.88
N ASP A 74 -3.39 18.57 -21.57
CA ASP A 74 -3.66 17.33 -22.32
C ASP A 74 -4.02 17.66 -23.79
N ALA A 75 -4.81 18.71 -24.02
CA ALA A 75 -5.12 19.19 -25.36
C ALA A 75 -3.85 19.65 -26.11
N GLU A 76 -2.93 20.37 -25.47
CA GLU A 76 -1.63 20.72 -26.08
C GLU A 76 -0.83 19.47 -26.47
N TRP A 77 -0.81 18.43 -25.62
CA TRP A 77 -0.08 17.19 -25.90
C TRP A 77 -0.67 16.37 -27.04
N TRP A 78 -2.00 16.35 -27.19
CA TRP A 78 -2.68 15.55 -28.22
C TRP A 78 -2.89 16.29 -29.54
N GLU A 79 -3.16 17.60 -29.52
CA GLU A 79 -3.47 18.40 -30.72
C GLU A 79 -2.25 19.08 -31.35
N ALA A 80 -1.11 19.20 -30.65
CA ALA A 80 0.14 19.72 -31.24
C ALA A 80 0.76 18.81 -32.33
N LYS A 81 0.10 17.70 -32.69
CA LYS A 81 0.51 16.78 -33.77
C LYS A 81 -0.30 16.92 -35.06
N ARG A 82 -1.04 18.00 -35.26
CA ARG A 82 -1.65 18.34 -36.57
C ARG A 82 -0.99 19.52 -37.24
#